data_AF-A0A1X7IKP5-F1
#
_entry.id   AF-A0A1X7IKP5-F1
#
_cell.length_a   1.000
_cell.length_b   1.000
_cell.length_c   1.000
_cell.angle_alpha   90.00
_cell.angle_beta   90.00
_cell.angle_gamma   90.00
#
_symmetry.space_group_name_H-M   'P 1'
#
loop_
_entity.id
_entity.type
_entity.pdbx_description
1 polymer ?
#
loop_
_entity_poly.entity_id
_entity_poly.type
_entity_poly.pdbx_seq_one_letter_code
_entity_poly.pdbx_strand_id
1 'polypeptide(L)'
;MSETDQPRVRSETKAIKGPIQAAAEVPQSYNQERSYVPFRGLYDPCPPRGPRTYVVPPNQYITFQPPNLPQFTPAEALVYGTLWPALFSPYRPQRGGGAQ
;
A
#
# COMPACT_ATOMS: atom_id res chain seq x y z
N MET A 1 -66.57 2.74 9.42
CA MET A 1 -65.47 1.77 9.25
C MET A 1 -64.19 2.56 9.42
N SER A 2 -63.66 2.62 10.64
CA SER A 2 -62.54 3.49 11.00
C SER A 2 -61.27 2.65 10.96
N GLU A 3 -60.64 2.58 9.80
CA GLU A 3 -59.38 1.87 9.62
C GLU A 3 -58.24 2.72 10.20
N THR A 4 -57.66 2.23 11.30
CA THR A 4 -56.57 2.90 12.01
C THR A 4 -55.25 2.49 11.36
N ASP A 5 -54.62 3.43 10.65
CA ASP A 5 -53.29 3.27 10.07
C ASP A 5 -52.22 3.28 11.18
N GLN A 6 -51.63 2.13 11.50
CA GLN A 6 -50.50 2.04 12.41
C GLN A 6 -49.19 2.23 11.64
N PRO A 7 -48.27 3.09 12.11
CA PRO A 7 -46.97 3.21 11.47
C PRO A 7 -46.12 1.95 11.73
N ARG A 8 -45.64 1.37 10.63
CA ARG A 8 -44.72 0.22 10.59
C ARG A 8 -43.41 0.56 11.32
N VAL A 9 -43.27 0.05 12.55
CA VAL A 9 -42.01 0.11 13.31
C VAL A 9 -40.92 -0.62 12.51
N ARG A 10 -39.89 0.11 12.10
CA ARG A 10 -38.72 -0.43 11.41
C ARG A 10 -37.88 -1.14 12.47
N SER A 11 -37.95 -2.46 12.50
CA SER A 11 -37.11 -3.29 13.37
C SER A 11 -35.65 -3.02 13.06
N GLU A 12 -34.93 -2.44 14.03
CA GLU A 12 -33.49 -2.27 13.97
C GLU A 12 -32.84 -3.64 13.84
N THR A 13 -32.20 -3.90 12.71
CA THR A 13 -31.33 -5.06 12.55
C THR A 13 -30.11 -4.87 13.43
N LYS A 14 -30.14 -5.55 14.58
CA LYS A 14 -29.04 -5.67 15.53
C LYS A 14 -27.75 -5.96 14.77
N ALA A 15 -26.80 -5.03 14.84
CA ALA A 15 -25.48 -5.16 14.25
C ALA A 15 -24.88 -6.52 14.61
N ILE A 16 -24.58 -7.33 13.59
CA ILE A 16 -23.79 -8.54 13.72
C ILE A 16 -22.39 -8.06 14.11
N LYS A 17 -22.14 -8.03 15.41
CA LYS A 17 -20.81 -7.85 16.00
C LYS A 17 -20.07 -9.19 15.85
N GLY A 18 -19.80 -9.56 14.60
CA GLY A 18 -18.87 -10.62 14.29
C GLY A 18 -17.45 -10.03 14.26
N PRO A 19 -16.44 -10.74 14.75
CA PRO A 19 -15.07 -10.39 14.42
C PRO A 19 -14.91 -10.59 12.92
N ILE A 20 -14.70 -9.51 12.16
CA ILE A 20 -14.14 -9.61 10.80
C ILE A 20 -12.66 -9.97 11.00
N GLN A 21 -12.41 -11.23 11.36
CA GLN A 21 -11.09 -11.83 11.34
C GLN A 21 -10.88 -12.43 9.96
N ALA A 22 -10.45 -11.58 9.03
CA ALA A 22 -9.78 -12.00 7.80
C ALA A 22 -9.03 -10.80 7.20
N ALA A 23 -8.29 -10.05 8.03
CA ALA A 23 -7.17 -9.30 7.51
C ALA A 23 -6.12 -10.36 7.16
N ALA A 24 -6.13 -10.77 5.89
CA ALA A 24 -5.10 -11.59 5.30
C ALA A 24 -3.74 -11.07 5.81
N GLU A 25 -2.99 -11.93 6.49
CA GLU A 25 -1.56 -11.76 6.62
C GLU A 25 -1.03 -11.67 5.20
N VAL A 26 -0.90 -10.46 4.66
CA VAL A 26 -0.21 -10.28 3.39
C VAL A 26 1.26 -10.42 3.75
N PRO A 27 1.97 -11.47 3.31
CA PRO A 27 3.41 -11.55 3.53
C PRO A 27 4.05 -10.59 2.52
N GLN A 28 3.89 -9.30 2.75
CA GLN A 28 4.38 -8.22 1.90
C GLN A 28 5.56 -7.57 2.58
N SER A 29 6.65 -8.33 2.65
CA SER A 29 7.96 -7.76 2.85
C SER A 29 8.92 -8.32 1.80
N TYR A 30 8.54 -8.22 0.51
CA TYR A 30 9.59 -8.14 -0.49
C TYR A 30 10.36 -6.85 -0.22
N ASN A 31 11.68 -6.96 -0.18
CA ASN A 31 12.53 -5.81 -0.02
C ASN A 31 12.29 -4.88 -1.23
N GLN A 32 11.74 -3.70 -0.98
CA GLN A 32 11.46 -2.70 -2.02
C GLN A 32 12.75 -2.02 -2.48
N GLU A 33 13.83 -2.11 -1.72
CA GLU A 33 15.14 -1.60 -2.11
C GLU A 33 15.89 -2.63 -2.96
N ARG A 34 16.38 -2.17 -4.11
CA ARG A 34 17.22 -2.96 -5.00
C ARG A 34 18.53 -2.26 -5.24
N SER A 35 19.60 -3.04 -5.30
CA SER A 35 20.92 -2.55 -5.67
C SER A 35 21.28 -2.99 -7.09
N TYR A 36 21.88 -2.10 -7.87
CA TYR A 36 22.51 -2.44 -9.14
C TYR A 36 23.93 -1.86 -9.20
N VAL A 37 24.81 -2.54 -9.90
CA VAL A 37 26.14 -2.00 -10.22
C VAL A 37 26.03 -1.36 -11.61
N PRO A 38 26.30 -0.05 -11.75
CA PRO A 38 26.26 0.58 -13.05
C PRO A 38 27.33 -0.02 -13.95
N PHE A 39 26.98 -0.28 -15.21
CA PHE A 39 27.93 -0.74 -16.20
C PHE A 39 29.07 0.27 -16.37
N ARG A 40 30.30 -0.22 -16.46
CA ARG A 40 31.50 0.60 -16.68
C ARG A 40 32.15 0.22 -18.00
N GLY A 41 32.23 1.18 -18.91
CA GLY A 41 32.88 0.99 -20.20
C GLY A 41 34.40 0.89 -20.07
N LEU A 42 35.06 0.35 -21.10
CA LEU A 42 36.51 0.18 -21.13
C LEU A 42 37.27 1.53 -21.05
N TYR A 43 36.68 2.60 -21.58
CA TYR A 43 37.28 3.94 -21.64
C TYR A 43 36.52 4.97 -20.80
N ASP A 44 35.82 4.55 -19.74
CA ASP A 44 35.14 5.48 -18.83
C ASP A 44 36.19 6.23 -17.97
N PRO A 45 36.31 7.57 -18.08
CA PRO A 45 37.29 8.35 -17.32
C PRO A 45 36.96 8.44 -15.82
N CYS A 46 35.78 7.97 -15.39
CA CYS A 46 35.34 8.03 -14.00
C CYS A 46 35.80 6.81 -13.18
N PRO A 47 36.20 6.99 -11.90
CA PRO A 47 36.43 5.87 -10.99
C PRO A 47 35.20 4.96 -10.87
N PRO A 48 35.40 3.64 -10.61
CA PRO A 48 34.30 2.72 -10.41
C PRO A 48 33.31 3.24 -9.37
N ARG A 49 32.05 3.38 -9.77
CA ARG A 49 30.97 3.72 -8.84
C ARG A 49 30.49 2.43 -8.20
N GLY A 50 30.41 2.41 -6.86
CA GLY A 50 29.84 1.30 -6.10
C GLY A 50 28.35 1.04 -6.42
N PRO A 51 27.75 0.03 -5.77
CA PRO A 51 26.35 -0.31 -5.98
C PRO A 51 25.45 0.91 -5.71
N ARG A 52 24.48 1.10 -6.58
CA ARG A 52 23.44 2.13 -6.47
C ARG A 52 22.15 1.47 -6.04
N THR A 53 21.50 2.06 -5.04
CA THR A 53 20.23 1.57 -4.52
C THR A 53 19.08 2.40 -5.07
N TYR A 54 17.98 1.74 -5.43
CA TYR A 54 16.73 2.36 -5.85
C TYR A 54 15.55 1.61 -5.24
N VAL A 55 14.44 2.32 -5.02
CA VAL A 55 13.20 1.74 -4.50
C VAL A 55 12.33 1.30 -5.67
N VAL A 56 11.93 0.04 -5.71
CA VAL A 56 10.90 -0.47 -6.62
C VAL A 56 9.59 -0.58 -5.86
N PRO A 57 8.60 0.24 -6.22
CA PRO A 57 7.35 0.27 -5.50
C PRO A 57 6.53 -1.03 -5.75
N PRO A 58 5.68 -1.40 -4.77
CA PRO A 58 4.95 -2.67 -4.73
C PRO A 58 4.03 -2.92 -5.92
N ASN A 59 3.54 -1.83 -6.51
CA ASN A 59 2.70 -1.83 -7.71
C ASN A 59 3.39 -2.42 -8.96
N GLN A 60 4.72 -2.56 -8.99
CA GLN A 60 5.43 -3.22 -10.09
C GLN A 60 5.41 -4.76 -10.01
N TYR A 61 4.96 -5.33 -8.89
CA TYR A 61 4.93 -6.79 -8.68
C TYR A 61 3.52 -7.36 -8.65
N ILE A 62 2.50 -6.50 -8.61
CA ILE A 62 1.11 -6.93 -8.65
C ILE A 62 0.63 -7.00 -10.10
N THR A 63 0.16 -8.18 -10.51
CA THR A 63 -0.39 -8.37 -11.86
C THR A 63 -1.79 -7.79 -12.00
N PHE A 64 -2.62 -7.96 -10.96
CA PHE A 64 -3.98 -7.44 -10.88
C PHE A 64 -4.37 -7.14 -9.43
N GLN A 65 -5.21 -6.13 -9.20
CA GLN A 65 -5.71 -5.78 -7.87
C GLN A 65 -6.86 -6.72 -7.48
N PRO A 66 -6.68 -7.66 -6.54
CA PRO A 66 -7.76 -8.57 -6.17
C PRO A 66 -8.94 -7.79 -5.57
N PRO A 67 -10.18 -8.30 -5.74
CA PRO A 67 -11.34 -7.65 -5.15
C PRO A 67 -11.22 -7.64 -3.63
N ASN A 68 -11.75 -6.57 -3.02
CA ASN A 68 -11.79 -6.41 -1.55
C ASN A 68 -10.40 -6.33 -0.89
N LEU A 69 -9.40 -5.78 -1.58
CA LEU A 69 -8.11 -5.49 -0.97
C LEU A 69 -8.31 -4.59 0.27
N PRO A 70 -7.61 -4.85 1.40
CA PRO A 70 -7.68 -3.99 2.57
C PRO A 70 -7.36 -2.53 2.20
N GLN A 71 -8.11 -1.59 2.78
CA GLN A 71 -7.95 -0.16 2.53
C GLN A 71 -7.71 0.57 3.84
N PHE A 72 -6.92 1.63 3.76
CA PHE A 72 -6.84 2.62 4.82
C PHE A 72 -8.16 3.37 4.99
N THR A 73 -8.36 3.98 6.15
CA THR A 73 -9.40 4.99 6.30
C THR A 73 -9.08 6.21 5.42
N PRO A 74 -10.07 7.03 5.03
CA PRO A 74 -9.82 8.21 4.20
C PRO A 74 -8.75 9.16 4.77
N ALA A 75 -8.72 9.34 6.09
CA ALA A 75 -7.74 10.19 6.75
C ALA A 75 -6.31 9.62 6.64
N GLU A 76 -6.14 8.32 6.89
CA GLU A 76 -4.85 7.63 6.77
C GLU A 76 -4.37 7.60 5.32
N ALA A 77 -5.28 7.37 4.37
CA ALA A 77 -4.94 7.32 2.95
C ALA A 77 -4.34 8.64 2.45
N LEU A 78 -4.82 9.78 2.97
CA LEU A 78 -4.24 11.10 2.67
C LEU A 78 -2.84 11.28 3.27
N VAL A 79 -2.58 10.70 4.44
CA VAL A 79 -1.26 10.74 5.09
C VAL A 79 -0.26 9.86 4.33
N TYR A 80 -0.67 8.64 3.96
CA TYR A 80 0.19 7.69 3.26
C TYR A 80 0.32 7.96 1.75
N GLY A 81 -0.60 8.73 1.17
CA GLY A 81 -0.67 8.98 -0.28
C GLY A 81 -1.12 7.77 -1.10
N THR A 82 -1.69 6.75 -0.46
CA THR A 82 -2.25 5.56 -1.11
C THR A 82 -3.48 5.08 -0.34
N LEU A 83 -4.47 4.55 -1.05
CA LEU A 83 -5.66 3.95 -0.45
C LEU A 83 -5.38 2.56 0.12
N TRP A 84 -4.42 1.84 -0.47
CA TRP A 84 -4.16 0.44 -0.17
C TRP A 84 -2.84 0.30 0.61
N PRO A 85 -2.86 -0.34 1.81
CA PRO A 85 -1.65 -0.64 2.57
C PRO A 85 -0.67 -1.50 1.77
N ALA A 86 -1.20 -2.43 0.98
CA ALA A 86 -0.42 -3.32 0.14
C ALA A 86 0.37 -2.62 -0.99
N LEU A 87 0.01 -1.37 -1.30
CA LEU A 87 0.66 -0.55 -2.32
C LEU A 87 1.50 0.58 -1.72
N PHE A 88 1.67 0.59 -0.40
CA PHE A 88 2.50 1.56 0.28
C PHE A 88 4.00 1.30 0.03
N SER A 89 4.74 2.38 -0.25
CA SER A 89 6.20 2.36 -0.36
C SER A 89 6.80 3.41 0.56
N PRO A 90 7.70 3.06 1.49
CA PRO A 90 8.35 4.01 2.39
C PRO A 90 9.48 4.76 1.66
N TYR A 91 9.14 5.45 0.57
CA TYR A 91 10.11 6.25 -0.20
C TYR A 91 10.68 7.37 0.68
N ARG A 92 11.97 7.29 0.99
CA ARG A 92 12.70 8.39 1.63
C ARG A 92 13.42 9.20 0.56
N PRO A 93 13.09 10.49 0.37
CA PRO A 93 13.81 11.31 -0.58
C PRO A 93 15.26 11.48 -0.12
N GLN A 94 16.22 11.07 -0.94
CA GLN A 94 17.64 11.35 -0.73
C GLN A 94 17.93 12.81 -1.13
N ARG A 95 17.42 13.79 -0.35
CA ARG A 95 17.80 15.19 -0.54
C ARG A 95 19.16 15.43 0.11
N GLY A 96 20.19 15.47 -0.73
CA GLY A 96 21.54 15.92 -0.37
C GLY A 96 22.49 14.78 -0.01
N GLY A 97 23.20 14.26 -1.01
CA GLY A 97 24.59 13.77 -0.90
C GLY A 97 25.02 12.88 0.28
N GLY A 98 24.10 12.17 0.94
CA GLY A 98 24.43 11.27 2.05
C GLY A 98 24.81 9.90 1.53
N ALA A 99 26.10 9.58 1.60
CA ALA A 99 26.58 8.22 1.52
C ALA A 99 25.86 7.34 2.56
N GLN A 100 25.48 6.13 2.15
CA GLN A 100 25.41 4.97 3.04
C GLN A 100 26.68 4.17 2.84
#